data_AF-A0A7V8SQY5-F1
#
_entry.id   AF-A0A7V8SQY5-F1
#
_cell.length_a   1.000
_cell.length_b   1.000
_cell.length_c   1.000
_cell.angle_alpha   90.00
_cell.angle_beta   90.00
_cell.angle_gamma   90.00
#
_symmetry.space_group_name_H-M   'P 1'
#
loop_
_entity.id
_entity.type
_entity.pdbx_description
1 polymer ?
#
loop_
_entity_poly.entity_id
_entity_poly.type
_entity_poly.pdbx_seq_one_letter_code
_entity_poly.pdbx_strand_id
1 'polypeptide(L)'
;MTRAMTKGSNTQLDAGAVRAVLRWTPGPGVPDVDASALLLGPSGKVGSDEDFVFYNQPRHPSGMARHLPKTRGADGIADAVEADLASLSPTVQRVLLAASADGGSFTEVPDLRLELHDAGAADGKALLEFVIAPETGAETAMICGELYRRGEGWKFRALGQGYESGLVGLATEFGISVDDGGGLEEKPEPTGAGDAPAPPDATPEGEAAPSPAAPPVPDPDATLPYVPGNETQGSWRVPEPGPHAAETVRAARTGTVPPPPTEPDFPQPDPVPTPRPEPAPEPEPSPVPEPVPAPEPPTPEPETQPAPVSARYPDDHPTHPAAPSPFPAPPQQPPSTQPAYGYPQPTYGYPQPDPSFTLPPQGPQFMPR
;
A
#
# COMPACT_ATOMS: atom_id res chain seq x y z
N MET A 1 13.57 8.03 -22.96
CA MET A 1 12.70 6.92 -23.42
C MET A 1 12.20 6.21 -22.18
N THR A 2 11.00 5.60 -22.22
CA THR A 2 10.51 4.77 -21.10
C THR A 2 11.26 3.44 -21.12
N ARG A 3 11.77 3.01 -19.97
CA ARG A 3 12.53 1.76 -19.85
C ARG A 3 11.58 0.58 -19.67
N ALA A 4 11.56 -0.37 -20.60
CA ALA A 4 10.88 -1.64 -20.39
C ALA A 4 11.65 -2.51 -19.39
N MET A 5 10.93 -3.08 -18.42
CA MET A 5 11.45 -3.93 -17.36
C MET A 5 10.98 -5.37 -17.56
N THR A 6 11.82 -6.33 -17.16
CA THR A 6 11.44 -7.74 -17.05
C THR A 6 11.37 -8.15 -15.58
N LYS A 7 10.61 -9.20 -15.26
CA LYS A 7 10.54 -9.75 -13.90
C LYS A 7 11.95 -10.00 -13.34
N GLY A 8 12.19 -9.56 -12.11
CA GLY A 8 13.48 -9.64 -11.41
C GLY A 8 14.48 -8.53 -11.75
N SER A 9 14.28 -7.77 -12.84
CA SER A 9 15.18 -6.66 -13.19
C SER A 9 15.05 -5.48 -12.22
N ASN A 10 16.13 -4.71 -12.05
CA ASN A 10 16.15 -3.53 -11.21
C ASN A 10 16.87 -2.34 -11.88
N THR A 11 16.52 -1.13 -11.46
CA THR A 11 17.13 0.12 -11.93
C THR A 11 17.29 1.12 -10.78
N GLN A 12 18.29 2.00 -10.90
CA GLN A 12 18.38 3.19 -10.06
C GLN A 12 17.22 4.14 -10.38
N LEU A 13 16.74 4.85 -9.37
CA LEU A 13 15.80 5.97 -9.50
C LEU A 13 16.48 7.26 -9.09
N ASP A 14 16.41 8.26 -9.97
CA ASP A 14 16.90 9.61 -9.70
C ASP A 14 15.77 10.56 -9.25
N ALA A 15 14.51 10.13 -9.38
CA ALA A 15 13.32 10.89 -9.00
C ALA A 15 13.16 10.94 -7.47
N GLY A 16 12.95 12.14 -6.93
CA GLY A 16 12.69 12.35 -5.50
C GLY A 16 11.28 11.92 -5.07
N ALA A 17 10.31 11.96 -5.99
CA ALA A 17 8.96 11.47 -5.77
C ALA A 17 8.50 10.66 -6.98
N VAL A 18 7.76 9.58 -6.74
CA VAL A 18 7.29 8.67 -7.80
C VAL A 18 5.79 8.47 -7.74
N ARG A 19 5.20 8.25 -8.91
CA ARG A 19 3.82 7.79 -9.08
C ARG A 19 3.83 6.42 -9.77
N ALA A 20 3.46 5.39 -9.03
CA ALA A 20 3.24 4.06 -9.55
C ALA A 20 1.80 3.95 -10.04
N VAL A 21 1.62 3.64 -11.33
CA VAL A 21 0.32 3.53 -11.99
C VAL A 21 0.15 2.11 -12.49
N LEU A 22 -0.83 1.40 -11.96
CA LEU A 22 -1.31 0.14 -12.53
C LEU A 22 -2.32 0.44 -13.61
N ARG A 23 -2.20 -0.22 -14.76
CA ARG A 23 -3.12 -0.11 -15.88
C ARG A 23 -3.55 -1.47 -16.38
N TRP A 24 -4.81 -1.57 -16.78
CA TRP A 24 -5.39 -2.78 -17.38
C TRP A 24 -6.57 -2.43 -18.28
N THR A 25 -6.89 -3.36 -19.19
CA THR A 25 -8.02 -3.21 -20.11
C THR A 25 -9.32 -3.66 -19.43
N PRO A 26 -10.38 -2.82 -19.36
CA PRO A 26 -11.65 -3.24 -18.79
C PRO A 26 -12.45 -4.14 -19.75
N GLY A 27 -13.35 -4.95 -19.21
CA GLY A 27 -14.26 -5.76 -20.00
C GLY A 27 -15.27 -6.54 -19.15
N PRO A 28 -16.26 -7.19 -19.78
CA PRO A 28 -17.17 -8.09 -19.09
C PRO A 28 -16.39 -9.22 -18.42
N GLY A 29 -16.61 -9.44 -17.12
CA GLY A 29 -15.92 -10.47 -16.35
C GLY A 29 -14.47 -10.15 -15.98
N VAL A 30 -13.94 -8.97 -16.32
CA VAL A 30 -12.62 -8.54 -15.85
C VAL A 30 -12.73 -8.11 -14.38
N PRO A 31 -11.91 -8.67 -13.48
CA PRO A 31 -11.87 -8.28 -12.07
C PRO A 31 -11.57 -6.79 -11.88
N ASP A 32 -12.09 -6.20 -10.80
CA ASP A 32 -11.67 -4.85 -10.41
C ASP A 32 -10.31 -4.93 -9.71
N VAL A 33 -9.35 -4.15 -10.20
CA VAL A 33 -7.99 -4.14 -9.66
C VAL A 33 -7.79 -2.87 -8.83
N ASP A 34 -7.21 -3.03 -7.64
CA ASP A 34 -6.85 -1.93 -6.76
C ASP A 34 -5.34 -1.90 -6.52
N ALA A 35 -4.74 -0.72 -6.66
CA ALA A 35 -3.36 -0.45 -6.33
C ALA A 35 -3.22 -0.15 -4.83
N SER A 36 -2.14 -0.62 -4.22
CA SER A 36 -1.81 -0.31 -2.84
C SER A 36 -0.31 -0.25 -2.60
N ALA A 37 0.10 0.35 -1.48
CA ALA A 37 1.49 0.47 -1.08
C ALA A 37 1.70 0.06 0.38
N LEU A 38 2.76 -0.71 0.66
CA LEU A 38 3.19 -1.04 2.02
C LEU A 38 4.54 -0.40 2.29
N LEU A 39 4.63 0.43 3.33
CA LEU A 39 5.87 1.06 3.76
C LEU A 39 6.54 0.17 4.81
N LEU A 40 7.72 -0.36 4.49
CA LEU A 40 8.38 -1.37 5.32
C LEU A 40 9.64 -0.82 5.99
N GLY A 41 9.76 -1.14 7.27
CA GLY A 41 10.93 -0.84 8.08
C GLY A 41 12.12 -1.80 7.85
N PRO A 42 13.17 -1.71 8.68
CA PRO A 42 14.36 -2.57 8.56
C PRO A 42 14.08 -4.06 8.82
N SER A 43 13.01 -4.36 9.57
CA SER A 43 12.53 -5.73 9.80
C SER A 43 11.89 -6.37 8.57
N GLY A 44 11.67 -5.60 7.49
CA GLY A 44 10.90 -6.04 6.33
C GLY A 44 9.39 -6.13 6.60
N LYS A 45 8.91 -5.56 7.70
CA LYS A 45 7.48 -5.46 8.06
C LYS A 45 7.06 -4.00 8.20
N VAL A 46 5.76 -3.77 8.20
CA VAL A 46 5.17 -2.50 8.59
C VAL A 46 5.42 -2.20 10.06
N GLY A 47 5.49 -0.92 10.43
CA GLY A 47 5.54 -0.48 11.83
C GLY A 47 4.16 -0.44 12.48
N SER A 48 3.12 -0.19 11.69
CA SER A 48 1.71 -0.19 12.09
C SER A 48 0.79 -0.44 10.89
N ASP A 49 -0.50 -0.67 11.13
CA ASP A 49 -1.49 -0.80 10.05
C ASP A 49 -1.63 0.47 9.20
N GLU A 50 -1.20 1.62 9.72
CA GLU A 50 -1.20 2.91 9.00
C GLU A 50 -0.16 2.98 7.87
N ASP A 51 0.85 2.09 7.90
CA ASP A 51 1.87 1.97 6.85
C ASP A 51 1.34 1.28 5.57
N PHE A 52 0.09 0.80 5.59
CA PHE A 52 -0.59 0.26 4.42
C PHE A 52 -1.53 1.29 3.79
N VAL A 53 -1.17 1.75 2.60
CA VAL A 53 -1.90 2.78 1.84
C VAL A 53 -2.70 2.12 0.72
N PHE A 54 -4.01 2.33 0.71
CA PHE A 54 -4.95 1.76 -0.26
C PHE A 54 -6.21 2.64 -0.34
N TYR A 55 -7.19 2.29 -1.18
CA TYR A 55 -8.35 3.15 -1.44
C TYR A 55 -9.14 3.59 -0.18
N ASN A 56 -9.26 2.75 0.85
CA ASN A 56 -9.98 3.07 2.09
C ASN A 56 -9.11 3.79 3.12
N GLN A 57 -7.78 3.71 2.97
CA GLN A 57 -6.79 4.47 3.74
C GLN A 57 -5.85 5.17 2.76
N PRO A 58 -6.34 6.22 2.06
CA PRO A 58 -5.65 6.74 0.88
C PRO A 58 -4.44 7.61 1.22
N ARG A 59 -4.12 7.82 2.50
CA ARG A 59 -3.01 8.67 2.93
C ARG A 59 -2.30 8.05 4.10
N HIS A 60 -0.98 7.95 3.98
CA HIS A 60 -0.11 7.64 5.09
C HIS A 60 -0.07 8.81 6.09
N PRO A 61 0.01 8.59 7.41
CA PRO A 61 0.06 9.66 8.42
C PRO A 61 1.21 10.66 8.22
N SER A 62 2.34 10.23 7.66
CA SER A 62 3.46 11.13 7.33
C SER A 62 3.15 12.09 6.17
N GLY A 63 2.10 11.83 5.38
CA GLY A 63 1.76 12.54 4.16
C GLY A 63 2.63 12.19 2.95
N MET A 64 3.67 11.37 3.13
CA MET A 64 4.67 11.07 2.09
C MET A 64 4.28 9.91 1.17
N ALA A 65 3.18 9.22 1.45
CA ALA A 65 2.62 8.22 0.56
C ALA A 65 1.09 8.37 0.51
N ARG A 66 0.52 8.19 -0.68
CA ARG A 66 -0.93 8.30 -0.89
C ARG A 66 -1.42 7.44 -2.04
N HIS A 67 -2.64 6.96 -1.94
CA HIS A 67 -3.42 6.41 -3.04
C HIS A 67 -4.11 7.56 -3.78
N LEU A 68 -4.18 7.46 -5.11
CA LEU A 68 -4.84 8.41 -5.98
C LEU A 68 -6.16 7.83 -6.50
N PRO A 69 -7.16 8.66 -6.83
CA PRO A 69 -8.41 8.16 -7.37
C PRO A 69 -8.20 7.32 -8.64
N LYS A 70 -8.85 6.15 -8.67
CA LYS A 70 -8.94 5.31 -9.86
C LYS A 70 -9.56 6.10 -11.01
N THR A 71 -8.95 6.03 -12.19
CA THR A 71 -9.37 6.74 -13.39
C THR A 71 -9.69 5.78 -14.52
N ARG A 72 -10.59 6.18 -15.42
CA ARG A 72 -10.90 5.45 -16.65
C ARG A 72 -10.63 6.36 -17.84
N GLY A 73 -9.91 5.85 -18.83
CA GLY A 73 -9.51 6.60 -20.01
C GLY A 73 -9.46 5.74 -21.27
N ALA A 74 -8.91 6.31 -22.35
CA ALA A 74 -8.77 5.61 -23.63
C ALA A 74 -7.84 4.38 -23.53
N ASP A 75 -6.84 4.44 -22.65
CA ASP A 75 -5.82 3.39 -22.47
C ASP A 75 -6.19 2.35 -21.39
N GLY A 76 -7.47 2.30 -21.01
CA GLY A 76 -8.01 1.37 -20.00
C GLY A 76 -8.35 2.03 -18.66
N ILE A 77 -8.39 1.21 -17.60
CA ILE A 77 -8.51 1.68 -16.22
C ILE A 77 -7.09 1.90 -15.67
N ALA A 78 -6.91 2.92 -14.85
CA ALA A 78 -5.69 3.17 -14.13
C ALA A 78 -5.95 3.43 -12.65
N ASP A 79 -5.18 2.78 -11.79
CA ASP A 79 -5.15 3.04 -10.35
C ASP A 79 -3.72 3.31 -9.89
N ALA A 80 -3.53 4.19 -8.92
CA ALA A 80 -2.20 4.73 -8.67
C ALA A 80 -1.89 5.01 -7.20
N VAL A 81 -0.62 4.85 -6.85
CA VAL A 81 -0.06 5.25 -5.58
C VAL A 81 1.14 6.17 -5.82
N GLU A 82 1.28 7.19 -4.98
CA GLU A 82 2.41 8.10 -4.98
C GLU A 82 3.22 7.98 -3.70
N ALA A 83 4.52 8.16 -3.82
CA ALA A 83 5.44 8.24 -2.69
C ALA A 83 6.51 9.32 -2.92
N ASP A 84 6.69 10.21 -1.96
CA ASP A 84 7.83 11.14 -1.88
C ASP A 84 9.01 10.44 -1.21
N LEU A 85 9.85 9.82 -2.04
CA LEU A 85 10.98 8.99 -1.63
C LEU A 85 12.10 9.79 -0.96
N ALA A 86 12.25 11.06 -1.31
CA ALA A 86 13.26 11.95 -0.72
C ALA A 86 12.87 12.35 0.71
N SER A 87 11.58 12.51 0.97
CA SER A 87 11.05 12.95 2.26
C SER A 87 10.60 11.80 3.18
N LEU A 88 10.57 10.55 2.67
CA LEU A 88 10.28 9.38 3.50
C LEU A 88 11.27 9.25 4.66
N SER A 89 10.74 8.88 5.83
CA SER A 89 11.54 8.60 7.03
C SER A 89 12.71 7.66 6.70
N PRO A 90 13.91 7.88 7.27
CA PRO A 90 15.04 6.96 7.15
C PRO A 90 14.74 5.54 7.65
N THR A 91 13.72 5.38 8.50
CA THR A 91 13.27 4.06 8.96
C THR A 91 12.60 3.24 7.86
N VAL A 92 11.99 3.88 6.85
CA VAL A 92 11.37 3.18 5.71
C VAL A 92 12.47 2.79 4.73
N GLN A 93 12.68 1.47 4.60
CA GLN A 93 13.74 0.88 3.77
C GLN A 93 13.20 0.36 2.44
N ARG A 94 11.92 -0.01 2.39
CA ARG A 94 11.24 -0.51 1.19
C ARG A 94 9.81 0.04 1.12
N VAL A 95 9.34 0.25 -0.10
CA VAL A 95 7.91 0.47 -0.40
C VAL A 95 7.50 -0.60 -1.41
N LEU A 96 6.60 -1.50 -0.98
CA LEU A 96 6.03 -2.49 -1.89
C LEU A 96 4.87 -1.86 -2.65
N LEU A 97 4.83 -2.11 -3.95
CA LEU A 97 3.72 -1.72 -4.82
C LEU A 97 2.90 -2.98 -5.08
N ALA A 98 1.74 -3.06 -4.45
CA ALA A 98 0.87 -4.23 -4.49
C ALA A 98 -0.39 -3.97 -5.29
N ALA A 99 -1.01 -5.05 -5.77
CA ALA A 99 -2.30 -5.06 -6.42
C ALA A 99 -3.19 -6.14 -5.81
N SER A 100 -4.49 -5.89 -5.73
CA SER A 100 -5.52 -6.89 -5.45
C SER A 100 -6.57 -6.89 -6.55
N ALA A 101 -7.11 -8.07 -6.87
CA ALA A 101 -8.20 -8.26 -7.80
C ALA A 101 -9.45 -8.73 -7.04
N ASP A 102 -10.58 -8.05 -7.24
CA ASP A 102 -11.89 -8.44 -6.73
C ASP A 102 -12.79 -8.95 -7.87
N GLY A 103 -13.47 -10.07 -7.62
CA GLY A 103 -14.33 -10.72 -8.61
C GLY A 103 -13.67 -11.73 -9.55
N GLY A 104 -12.40 -12.09 -9.36
CA GLY A 104 -11.68 -13.13 -10.14
C GLY A 104 -10.17 -13.09 -9.95
N SER A 105 -9.42 -13.89 -10.72
CA SER A 105 -7.95 -13.93 -10.61
C SER A 105 -7.26 -13.00 -11.64
N PHE A 106 -5.97 -12.72 -11.44
CA PHE A 106 -5.22 -11.88 -12.39
C PHE A 106 -5.11 -12.45 -13.80
N THR A 107 -5.39 -13.74 -14.03
CA THR A 107 -5.46 -14.31 -15.38
C THR A 107 -6.59 -13.73 -16.24
N GLU A 108 -7.61 -13.18 -15.60
CA GLU A 108 -8.77 -12.57 -16.24
C GLU A 108 -8.56 -11.07 -16.48
N VAL A 109 -7.40 -10.52 -16.09
CA VAL A 109 -7.05 -9.09 -16.20
C VAL A 109 -6.12 -8.86 -17.41
N PRO A 110 -6.64 -8.44 -18.56
CA PRO A 110 -5.83 -8.19 -19.75
C PRO A 110 -4.98 -6.91 -19.64
N ASP A 111 -3.83 -6.93 -20.32
CA ASP A 111 -2.91 -5.79 -20.45
C ASP A 111 -2.43 -5.18 -19.12
N LEU A 112 -2.36 -6.00 -18.07
CA LEU A 112 -1.90 -5.58 -16.75
C LEU A 112 -0.43 -5.15 -16.80
N ARG A 113 -0.18 -3.89 -16.46
CA ARG A 113 1.16 -3.32 -16.41
C ARG A 113 1.31 -2.31 -15.28
N LEU A 114 2.52 -2.19 -14.77
CA LEU A 114 2.95 -1.16 -13.84
C LEU A 114 3.82 -0.15 -14.57
N GLU A 115 3.41 1.11 -14.55
CA GLU A 115 4.20 2.25 -15.02
C GLU A 115 4.67 3.07 -13.81
N LEU A 116 5.95 3.42 -13.76
CA LEU A 116 6.47 4.32 -12.73
C LEU A 116 6.81 5.66 -13.38
N HIS A 117 6.22 6.72 -12.87
CA HIS A 117 6.42 8.10 -13.33
C HIS A 117 7.15 8.90 -12.25
N ASP A 118 7.89 9.93 -12.66
CA ASP A 118 8.37 10.96 -11.74
C ASP A 118 7.18 11.88 -11.38
N ALA A 119 6.82 11.95 -10.10
CA ALA A 119 5.68 12.75 -9.66
C ALA A 119 5.98 14.26 -9.63
N GLY A 120 7.26 14.66 -9.65
CA GLY A 120 7.69 16.05 -9.73
C GLY A 120 7.89 16.56 -11.16
N ALA A 121 7.94 15.66 -12.15
CA ALA A 121 8.18 16.02 -13.54
C ALA A 121 6.87 16.41 -14.27
N ALA A 122 6.96 17.42 -15.14
CA ALA A 122 5.81 17.95 -15.89
C ALA A 122 5.52 17.21 -17.20
N ASP A 123 6.47 16.41 -17.69
CA ASP A 123 6.43 15.77 -19.01
C ASP A 123 5.58 14.49 -19.04
N GLY A 124 5.07 14.04 -17.89
CA GLY A 124 4.08 12.96 -17.77
C GLY A 124 4.53 11.61 -18.32
N LYS A 125 5.84 11.44 -18.52
CA LYS A 125 6.43 10.28 -19.15
C LYS A 125 6.82 9.25 -18.11
N ALA A 126 6.46 7.99 -18.34
CA ALA A 126 6.91 6.90 -17.50
C ALA A 126 8.43 6.76 -17.56
N LEU A 127 9.07 6.71 -16.39
CA LEU A 127 10.48 6.35 -16.21
C LEU A 127 10.71 4.90 -16.66
N LEU A 128 9.80 4.02 -16.26
CA LEU A 128 9.82 2.61 -16.59
C LEU A 128 8.40 2.03 -16.72
N GLU A 129 8.33 0.89 -17.40
CA GLU A 129 7.13 0.09 -17.57
C GLU A 129 7.47 -1.38 -17.34
N PHE A 130 6.59 -2.09 -16.63
CA PHE A 130 6.68 -3.53 -16.39
C PHE A 130 5.34 -4.18 -16.72
N VAL A 131 5.30 -5.00 -17.78
CA VAL A 131 4.16 -5.85 -18.09
C VAL A 131 4.14 -7.03 -17.12
N ILE A 132 3.02 -7.23 -16.44
CA ILE A 132 2.89 -8.20 -15.37
C ILE A 132 2.15 -9.42 -15.89
N ALA A 133 2.71 -10.61 -15.68
CA ALA A 133 2.08 -11.87 -16.03
C ALA A 133 1.77 -12.67 -14.74
N PRO A 134 0.52 -13.12 -14.55
CA PRO A 134 0.17 -14.10 -13.51
C PRO A 134 0.90 -15.44 -13.76
N GLU A 135 1.23 -16.17 -12.68
CA GLU A 135 2.03 -17.41 -12.77
C GLU A 135 1.27 -18.64 -12.30
N THR A 136 0.52 -18.52 -11.20
CA THR A 136 -0.20 -19.64 -10.60
C THR A 136 -1.59 -19.82 -11.19
N GLY A 137 -2.16 -18.73 -11.70
CA GLY A 137 -3.52 -18.68 -12.23
C GLY A 137 -4.61 -18.47 -11.18
N ALA A 138 -4.29 -18.66 -9.91
CA ALA A 138 -5.19 -18.48 -8.78
C ALA A 138 -4.87 -17.23 -7.95
N GLU A 139 -3.84 -16.45 -8.33
CA GLU A 139 -3.48 -15.24 -7.59
C GLU A 139 -4.57 -14.15 -7.69
N THR A 140 -4.99 -13.66 -6.52
CA THR A 140 -5.94 -12.55 -6.35
C THR A 140 -5.29 -11.34 -5.67
N ALA A 141 -4.06 -11.48 -5.19
CA ALA A 141 -3.18 -10.35 -4.86
C ALA A 141 -1.78 -10.58 -5.41
N MET A 142 -1.01 -9.52 -5.60
CA MET A 142 0.39 -9.62 -6.03
C MET A 142 1.23 -8.42 -5.63
N ILE A 143 2.52 -8.65 -5.43
CA ILE A 143 3.53 -7.59 -5.37
C ILE A 143 4.02 -7.34 -6.80
N CYS A 144 3.61 -6.21 -7.37
CA CYS A 144 3.95 -5.81 -8.73
C CYS A 144 5.42 -5.40 -8.84
N GLY A 145 5.90 -4.66 -7.84
CA GLY A 145 7.28 -4.22 -7.76
C GLY A 145 7.60 -3.67 -6.38
N GLU A 146 8.87 -3.31 -6.19
CA GLU A 146 9.33 -2.70 -4.96
C GLU A 146 10.26 -1.52 -5.25
N LEU A 147 10.16 -0.51 -4.39
CA LEU A 147 11.13 0.57 -4.25
C LEU A 147 11.96 0.25 -3.01
N TYR A 148 13.28 0.29 -3.10
CA TYR A 148 14.16 -0.04 -1.98
C TYR A 148 15.39 0.85 -1.93
N ARG A 149 15.86 1.16 -0.72
CA ARG A 149 17.09 1.92 -0.51
C ARG A 149 18.31 1.06 -0.85
N ARG A 150 19.28 1.64 -1.56
CA ARG A 150 20.59 1.03 -1.82
C ARG A 150 21.66 2.11 -1.91
N GLY A 151 22.58 2.11 -0.95
CA GLY A 151 23.51 3.23 -0.79
C GLY A 151 22.74 4.49 -0.41
N GLU A 152 23.01 5.60 -1.09
CA GLU A 152 22.36 6.89 -0.83
C GLU A 152 21.07 7.10 -1.62
N GLY A 153 20.71 6.18 -2.52
CA GLY A 153 19.58 6.34 -3.43
C GLY A 153 18.51 5.26 -3.32
N TRP A 154 17.45 5.46 -4.08
CA TRP A 154 16.37 4.49 -4.27
C TRP A 154 16.56 3.69 -5.56
N LYS A 155 16.11 2.44 -5.51
CA LYS A 155 16.06 1.53 -6.66
C LYS A 155 14.67 0.98 -6.81
N PHE A 156 14.26 0.73 -8.04
CA PHE A 156 13.08 -0.05 -8.35
C PHE A 156 13.48 -1.47 -8.75
N ARG A 157 12.71 -2.48 -8.33
CA ARG A 157 12.77 -3.86 -8.83
C ARG A 157 11.39 -4.33 -9.26
N ALA A 158 11.31 -4.90 -10.45
CA ALA A 158 10.11 -5.57 -10.95
C ALA A 158 9.98 -6.96 -10.32
N LEU A 159 8.83 -7.28 -9.72
CA LEU A 159 8.64 -8.53 -8.97
C LEU A 159 7.58 -9.42 -9.61
N GLY A 160 6.33 -8.98 -9.69
CA GLY A 160 5.21 -9.82 -10.17
C GLY A 160 5.06 -11.11 -9.35
N GLN A 161 5.12 -11.03 -8.02
CA GLN A 161 4.93 -12.17 -7.13
C GLN A 161 3.46 -12.29 -6.74
N GLY A 162 2.79 -13.37 -7.18
CA GLY A 162 1.39 -13.65 -6.90
C GLY A 162 1.13 -14.27 -5.53
N TYR A 163 -0.08 -14.04 -5.02
CA TYR A 163 -0.62 -14.54 -3.76
C TYR A 163 -2.00 -15.14 -4.00
N GLU A 164 -2.12 -16.47 -3.85
CA GLU A 164 -3.40 -17.20 -3.93
C GLU A 164 -4.28 -16.93 -2.69
N SER A 165 -3.65 -16.65 -1.55
CA SER A 165 -4.32 -16.25 -0.30
C SER A 165 -4.88 -14.82 -0.34
N GLY A 166 -4.78 -14.15 -1.49
CA GLY A 166 -5.30 -12.81 -1.72
C GLY A 166 -4.63 -11.74 -0.86
N LEU A 167 -5.30 -10.59 -0.79
CA LEU A 167 -4.74 -9.41 -0.13
C LEU A 167 -4.53 -9.64 1.37
N VAL A 168 -5.41 -10.42 2.02
CA VAL A 168 -5.30 -10.76 3.44
C VAL A 168 -4.00 -11.51 3.73
N GLY A 169 -3.67 -12.52 2.91
CA GLY A 169 -2.44 -13.28 3.05
C GLY A 169 -1.18 -12.44 2.81
N LEU A 170 -1.21 -11.59 1.77
CA LEU A 170 -0.14 -10.64 1.49
C LEU A 170 0.06 -9.67 2.67
N ALA A 171 -1.01 -9.02 3.13
CA ALA A 171 -0.94 -8.02 4.19
C ALA A 171 -0.43 -8.62 5.52
N THR A 172 -0.93 -9.81 5.88
CA THR A 172 -0.52 -10.53 7.09
C THR A 172 0.97 -10.90 7.05
N GLU A 173 1.52 -11.28 5.88
CA GLU A 173 2.96 -11.57 5.73
C GLU A 173 3.82 -10.36 6.17
N PHE A 174 3.38 -9.15 5.81
CA PHE A 174 4.08 -7.91 6.12
C PHE A 174 3.72 -7.29 7.47
N GLY A 175 2.89 -7.98 8.28
CA GLY A 175 2.59 -7.60 9.66
C GLY A 175 1.37 -6.69 9.84
N ILE A 176 0.52 -6.57 8.81
CA ILE A 176 -0.79 -5.91 8.95
C ILE A 176 -1.74 -6.84 9.67
N SER A 177 -2.44 -6.31 10.68
CA SER A 177 -3.52 -7.02 11.35
C SER A 177 -4.81 -6.81 10.54
N VAL A 178 -5.37 -7.88 10.01
CA VAL A 178 -6.69 -7.85 9.37
C VAL A 178 -7.70 -8.31 10.40
N ASP A 179 -8.49 -7.38 10.93
CA ASP A 179 -9.69 -7.74 11.68
C ASP A 179 -10.76 -8.12 10.65
N ASP A 180 -11.13 -9.40 10.60
CA ASP A 180 -12.27 -9.85 9.80
C ASP A 180 -13.53 -9.22 10.39
N GLY A 181 -13.92 -8.06 9.85
CA GLY A 181 -15.19 -7.39 10.14
C GLY A 181 -16.36 -8.26 9.71
N GLY A 182 -16.71 -9.23 10.55
CA GLY A 182 -17.69 -10.28 10.26
C GLY A 182 -17.91 -11.26 11.41
N GLY A 183 -17.41 -10.98 12.61
CA GLY A 183 -17.91 -11.57 13.83
C GLY A 183 -19.03 -10.70 14.40
N LEU A 184 -20.28 -11.07 14.17
CA LEU A 184 -21.27 -10.84 15.22
C LEU A 184 -20.79 -11.69 16.40
N GLU A 185 -19.91 -11.12 17.22
CA GLU A 185 -19.70 -11.59 18.57
C GLU A 185 -21.05 -11.48 19.26
N GLU A 186 -21.79 -12.58 19.22
CA GLU A 186 -22.87 -12.86 20.16
C GLU A 186 -22.18 -13.00 21.53
N LYS A 187 -21.86 -11.84 22.11
CA LYS A 187 -21.58 -11.68 23.52
C LYS A 187 -22.75 -12.38 24.25
N PRO A 188 -22.51 -13.44 25.02
CA PRO A 188 -23.57 -13.97 25.85
C PRO A 188 -23.94 -12.85 26.83
N GLU A 189 -25.12 -12.27 26.65
CA GLU A 189 -25.74 -11.38 27.61
C GLU A 189 -25.84 -12.13 28.95
N PRO A 190 -25.27 -11.62 30.05
CA PRO A 190 -25.61 -12.14 31.36
C PRO A 190 -27.00 -11.62 31.71
N THR A 191 -28.01 -12.49 31.57
CA THR A 191 -29.35 -12.28 32.10
C THR A 191 -29.29 -12.12 33.62
N GLY A 192 -29.46 -10.88 34.08
CA GLY A 192 -30.46 -10.52 35.10
C GLY A 192 -30.31 -11.03 36.54
N ALA A 193 -29.96 -10.06 37.39
CA ALA A 193 -30.62 -9.70 38.66
C ALA A 193 -30.38 -10.54 39.95
N GLY A 194 -29.82 -9.82 40.93
CA GLY A 194 -30.31 -9.83 42.31
C GLY A 194 -29.49 -10.65 43.31
N ASP A 195 -28.63 -10.00 44.09
CA ASP A 195 -28.95 -9.57 45.47
C ASP A 195 -27.64 -9.11 46.13
N ALA A 196 -27.71 -7.99 46.84
CA ALA A 196 -26.64 -7.46 47.66
C ALA A 196 -27.07 -7.58 49.12
N PRO A 197 -26.17 -8.08 49.99
CA PRO A 197 -26.02 -7.45 51.29
C PRO A 197 -24.57 -7.04 51.57
N ALA A 198 -24.47 -5.90 52.24
CA ALA A 198 -23.26 -5.23 52.69
C ALA A 198 -22.57 -5.97 53.88
N PRO A 199 -21.36 -5.55 54.32
CA PRO A 199 -20.33 -6.40 54.90
C PRO A 199 -20.42 -6.56 56.42
N PRO A 200 -19.58 -7.44 57.00
CA PRO A 200 -18.93 -7.10 58.26
C PRO A 200 -17.41 -7.17 58.19
N ASP A 201 -16.84 -6.16 58.84
CA ASP A 201 -15.46 -5.91 59.21
C ASP A 201 -14.86 -7.07 60.04
N ALA A 202 -13.61 -7.47 59.74
CA ALA A 202 -12.65 -8.04 60.69
C ALA A 202 -11.33 -8.44 59.99
N THR A 203 -10.27 -7.66 60.26
CA THR A 203 -8.86 -8.13 60.27
C THR A 203 -8.60 -8.69 61.69
N PRO A 204 -7.81 -9.78 61.88
CA PRO A 204 -6.37 -9.59 62.13
C PRO A 204 -5.43 -10.66 61.54
N GLU A 205 -4.20 -10.19 61.33
CA GLU A 205 -2.87 -10.83 61.41
C GLU A 205 -2.72 -12.36 61.46
N GLY A 206 -1.77 -12.86 60.67
CA GLY A 206 -0.93 -13.97 61.10
C GLY A 206 -0.18 -14.71 60.00
N GLU A 207 1.15 -14.64 60.11
CA GLU A 207 2.13 -15.67 59.73
C GLU A 207 2.87 -15.54 58.39
N ALA A 208 4.18 -15.30 58.56
CA ALA A 208 5.23 -15.24 57.55
C ALA A 208 5.86 -16.61 57.27
N ALA A 209 6.30 -16.85 56.02
CA ALA A 209 7.48 -17.68 55.68
C ALA A 209 7.85 -17.53 54.16
N PRO A 210 9.10 -17.82 53.73
CA PRO A 210 9.79 -17.05 52.68
C PRO A 210 10.16 -17.80 51.37
N SER A 211 10.45 -17.01 50.31
CA SER A 211 11.35 -17.23 49.13
C SER A 211 11.05 -18.37 48.13
N PRO A 212 11.49 -18.32 46.83
CA PRO A 212 12.82 -17.87 46.39
C PRO A 212 12.94 -17.00 45.10
N ALA A 213 14.02 -16.21 45.12
CA ALA A 213 14.95 -15.77 44.07
C ALA A 213 14.54 -15.80 42.58
N ALA A 214 14.70 -14.63 41.95
CA ALA A 214 14.72 -14.41 40.50
C ALA A 214 15.97 -15.01 39.82
N PRO A 215 15.87 -15.46 38.56
CA PRO A 215 17.02 -15.92 37.78
C PRO A 215 17.89 -14.75 37.25
N PRO A 216 19.20 -14.96 37.05
CA PRO A 216 20.11 -13.95 36.54
C PRO A 216 19.97 -13.75 35.02
N VAL A 217 20.24 -12.50 34.60
CA VAL A 217 20.35 -12.05 33.20
C VAL A 217 21.60 -12.66 32.55
N PRO A 218 21.53 -13.26 31.34
CA PRO A 218 22.72 -13.65 30.60
C PRO A 218 23.30 -12.50 29.76
N ASP A 219 24.62 -12.33 29.90
CA ASP A 219 25.52 -11.46 29.14
C ASP A 219 25.59 -11.91 27.65
N PRO A 220 25.54 -11.02 26.65
CA PRO A 220 25.58 -11.37 25.25
C PRO A 220 27.01 -11.42 24.69
N ASP A 221 27.79 -12.43 25.07
CA ASP A 221 28.94 -12.85 24.26
C ASP A 221 29.35 -14.29 24.58
N ALA A 222 28.74 -15.26 23.88
CA ALA A 222 29.20 -16.64 23.84
C ALA A 222 28.90 -17.25 22.47
N THR A 223 29.94 -17.32 21.67
CA THR A 223 29.99 -17.95 20.35
C THR A 223 29.96 -19.47 20.51
N LEU A 224 29.01 -20.17 19.88
CA LEU A 224 29.11 -21.62 19.64
C LEU A 224 28.68 -21.98 18.20
N PRO A 225 29.46 -22.80 17.48
CA PRO A 225 29.20 -23.19 16.09
C PRO A 225 28.13 -24.28 15.98
N TYR A 226 27.27 -24.14 14.97
CA TYR A 226 26.20 -25.08 14.60
C TYR A 226 26.74 -26.23 13.74
N VAL A 227 26.34 -27.46 14.09
CA VAL A 227 26.58 -28.71 13.35
C VAL A 227 25.20 -29.26 12.93
N PRO A 228 24.94 -29.57 11.64
CA PRO A 228 23.67 -30.16 11.24
C PRO A 228 23.64 -31.67 11.47
N GLY A 229 22.62 -32.13 12.21
CA GLY A 229 22.27 -33.53 12.42
C GLY A 229 21.20 -34.04 11.46
N ASN A 230 21.23 -35.34 11.21
CA ASN A 230 20.42 -36.09 10.26
C ASN A 230 19.37 -36.99 10.96
N GLU A 231 18.31 -37.32 10.20
CA GLU A 231 17.35 -38.47 10.32
C GLU A 231 16.36 -38.46 11.54
N THR A 232 15.09 -38.91 11.53
CA THR A 232 14.18 -39.57 10.55
C THR A 232 12.70 -39.52 11.05
N GLN A 233 11.76 -39.78 10.13
CA GLN A 233 10.50 -40.56 10.24
C GLN A 233 9.13 -39.92 10.55
N GLY A 234 8.13 -40.26 9.71
CA GLY A 234 6.72 -40.35 10.08
C GLY A 234 5.68 -40.03 9.00
N SER A 235 5.61 -40.77 7.89
CA SER A 235 4.51 -40.66 6.91
C SER A 235 3.53 -41.84 7.03
N TRP A 236 2.23 -41.54 7.11
CA TRP A 236 1.11 -42.47 7.17
C TRP A 236 0.27 -42.32 5.90
N ARG A 237 0.03 -43.41 5.15
CA ARG A 237 -1.26 -43.78 4.52
C ARG A 237 -1.21 -45.21 3.93
N VAL A 238 -2.40 -45.82 3.91
CA VAL A 238 -2.77 -47.19 3.50
C VAL A 238 -3.65 -47.07 2.20
N PRO A 239 -4.17 -48.16 1.57
CA PRO A 239 -3.62 -49.02 0.50
C PRO A 239 -4.43 -48.97 -0.83
N GLU A 240 -4.05 -49.75 -1.86
CA GLU A 240 -4.99 -50.61 -2.65
C GLU A 240 -4.25 -51.63 -3.57
N PRO A 241 -4.87 -52.76 -3.98
CA PRO A 241 -4.18 -53.96 -4.46
C PRO A 241 -4.37 -54.28 -5.97
N GLY A 242 -3.47 -55.09 -6.55
CA GLY A 242 -3.69 -55.77 -7.84
C GLY A 242 -2.47 -56.58 -8.33
N PRO A 243 -2.66 -57.69 -9.08
CA PRO A 243 -1.94 -58.95 -8.82
C PRO A 243 -1.03 -59.45 -9.97
N HIS A 244 -0.41 -60.63 -9.74
CA HIS A 244 0.40 -61.48 -10.64
C HIS A 244 1.90 -61.18 -10.67
N ALA A 245 2.83 -62.15 -10.61
CA ALA A 245 2.79 -63.61 -10.67
C ALA A 245 4.06 -64.19 -10.00
N ALA A 246 4.04 -65.52 -9.88
CA ALA A 246 5.13 -66.48 -9.63
C ALA A 246 6.56 -65.98 -9.96
N GLU A 247 7.62 -66.42 -9.28
CA GLU A 247 8.01 -67.83 -9.23
C GLU A 247 9.13 -68.07 -8.21
N THR A 248 9.11 -69.29 -7.69
CA THR A 248 10.08 -69.98 -6.83
C THR A 248 11.53 -69.85 -7.32
N VAL A 249 12.51 -69.81 -6.40
CA VAL A 249 13.69 -70.73 -6.35
C VAL A 249 14.51 -70.46 -5.09
N ARG A 250 14.66 -71.52 -4.29
CA ARG A 250 15.64 -71.69 -3.21
C ARG A 250 17.05 -71.78 -3.82
N ALA A 251 18.06 -71.19 -3.17
CA ALA A 251 19.17 -71.93 -2.53
C ALA A 251 20.41 -71.07 -2.24
N ALA A 252 20.91 -71.25 -1.01
CA ALA A 252 22.31 -71.36 -0.60
C ALA A 252 23.34 -70.26 -0.93
N ARG A 253 23.65 -69.50 0.13
CA ARG A 253 24.99 -69.19 0.68
C ARG A 253 26.20 -69.64 -0.14
N THR A 254 27.06 -68.68 -0.52
CA THR A 254 28.36 -68.34 0.11
C THR A 254 29.02 -67.25 -0.74
N GLY A 255 29.58 -66.21 -0.11
CA GLY A 255 30.30 -65.16 -0.86
C GLY A 255 30.82 -64.06 0.05
N THR A 256 32.12 -64.09 0.29
CA THR A 256 32.96 -63.08 0.94
C THR A 256 32.69 -61.67 0.40
N VAL A 257 32.51 -60.70 1.31
CA VAL A 257 32.40 -59.26 0.98
C VAL A 257 33.79 -58.74 0.56
N PRO A 258 33.95 -58.14 -0.64
CA PRO A 258 35.19 -57.47 -1.01
C PRO A 258 35.34 -56.13 -0.27
N PRO A 259 36.57 -55.65 0.03
CA PRO A 259 36.78 -54.33 0.61
C PRO A 259 36.35 -53.21 -0.35
N PRO A 260 35.94 -52.04 0.16
CA PRO A 260 35.54 -50.91 -0.68
C PRO A 260 36.72 -50.37 -1.50
N PRO A 261 36.47 -49.78 -2.67
CA PRO A 261 37.51 -49.14 -3.47
C PRO A 261 38.06 -47.90 -2.74
N THR A 262 39.36 -47.66 -2.89
CA THR A 262 40.05 -46.47 -2.39
C THR A 262 39.55 -45.23 -3.14
N GLU A 263 39.14 -44.20 -2.39
CA GLU A 263 38.75 -42.90 -2.96
C GLU A 263 39.91 -42.26 -3.76
N PRO A 264 39.61 -41.57 -4.88
CA PRO A 264 40.61 -40.81 -5.60
C PRO A 264 41.05 -39.57 -4.79
N ASP A 265 42.35 -39.38 -4.69
CA ASP A 265 43.00 -38.23 -4.06
C ASP A 265 42.76 -36.97 -4.92
N PHE A 266 41.86 -36.10 -4.45
CA PHE A 266 41.64 -34.80 -5.07
C PHE A 266 42.67 -33.80 -4.50
N PRO A 267 43.52 -33.18 -5.33
CA PRO A 267 44.45 -32.16 -4.83
C PRO A 267 43.66 -30.98 -4.24
N GLN A 268 44.05 -30.55 -3.04
CA GLN A 268 43.46 -29.38 -2.39
C GLN A 268 43.67 -28.13 -3.26
N PRO A 269 42.67 -27.25 -3.40
CA PRO A 269 42.83 -26.00 -4.12
C PRO A 269 43.84 -25.09 -3.40
N ASP A 270 44.67 -24.39 -4.18
CA ASP A 270 45.64 -23.41 -3.66
C ASP A 270 44.95 -22.32 -2.82
N PRO A 271 45.60 -21.82 -1.75
CA PRO A 271 45.07 -20.74 -0.95
C PRO A 271 44.92 -19.46 -1.78
N VAL A 272 43.74 -18.86 -1.73
CA VAL A 272 43.45 -17.57 -2.39
C VAL A 272 44.32 -16.48 -1.75
N PRO A 273 45.06 -15.66 -2.54
CA PRO A 273 45.87 -14.59 -1.98
C PRO A 273 45.00 -13.53 -1.28
N THR A 274 45.40 -13.13 -0.08
CA THR A 274 44.75 -12.08 0.71
C THR A 274 44.86 -10.74 -0.01
N PRO A 275 43.76 -9.97 -0.19
CA PRO A 275 43.84 -8.64 -0.76
C PRO A 275 44.64 -7.71 0.17
N ARG A 276 45.57 -6.96 -0.41
CA ARG A 276 46.33 -5.91 0.28
C ARG A 276 45.37 -4.80 0.73
N PRO A 277 45.46 -4.30 1.98
CA PRO A 277 44.61 -3.19 2.41
C PRO A 277 44.86 -1.95 1.53
N GLU A 278 43.77 -1.37 1.03
CA GLU A 278 43.78 -0.13 0.27
C GLU A 278 44.18 1.03 1.20
N PRO A 279 45.05 1.98 0.76
CA PRO A 279 45.42 3.12 1.58
C PRO A 279 44.19 3.98 1.88
N ALA A 280 44.04 4.43 3.13
CA ALA A 280 42.95 5.28 3.56
C ALA A 280 42.91 6.60 2.74
N PRO A 281 41.71 7.09 2.37
CA PRO A 281 41.59 8.37 1.66
C PRO A 281 42.06 9.52 2.55
N GLU A 282 42.80 10.46 1.96
CA GLU A 282 43.20 11.71 2.61
C GLU A 282 41.97 12.52 3.02
N PRO A 283 41.98 13.21 4.18
CA PRO A 283 40.85 14.02 4.63
C PRO A 283 40.60 15.19 3.67
N GLU A 284 39.36 15.33 3.21
CA GLU A 284 38.94 16.45 2.37
C GLU A 284 39.12 17.81 3.11
N PRO A 285 39.55 18.87 2.39
CA PRO A 285 39.68 20.20 2.99
C PRO A 285 38.32 20.76 3.38
N SER A 286 38.25 21.38 4.57
CA SER A 286 37.04 22.01 5.11
C SER A 286 36.42 23.01 4.13
N PRO A 287 35.08 23.09 4.02
CA PRO A 287 34.41 24.00 3.11
C PRO A 287 34.66 25.47 3.51
N VAL A 288 34.98 26.30 2.51
CA VAL A 288 35.07 27.75 2.64
C VAL A 288 33.65 28.31 2.80
N PRO A 289 33.36 29.19 3.78
CA PRO A 289 32.03 29.75 3.95
C PRO A 289 31.61 30.59 2.73
N GLU A 290 30.40 30.36 2.22
CA GLU A 290 29.84 31.11 1.11
C GLU A 290 29.57 32.59 1.49
N PRO A 291 29.73 33.54 0.56
CA PRO A 291 29.45 34.94 0.81
C PRO A 291 27.94 35.19 0.99
N VAL A 292 27.59 35.89 2.06
CA VAL A 292 26.22 36.30 2.39
C VAL A 292 25.67 37.23 1.29
N PRO A 293 24.46 36.98 0.75
CA PRO A 293 23.87 37.84 -0.29
C PRO A 293 23.51 39.22 0.28
N ALA A 294 23.75 40.26 -0.54
CA ALA A 294 23.43 41.64 -0.21
C ALA A 294 21.90 41.88 -0.15
N PRO A 295 21.40 42.80 0.70
CA PRO A 295 19.97 43.06 0.83
C PRO A 295 19.38 43.69 -0.44
N GLU A 296 18.20 43.22 -0.84
CA GLU A 296 17.45 43.72 -1.99
C GLU A 296 16.94 45.16 -1.78
N PRO A 297 16.84 45.98 -2.85
CA PRO A 297 16.32 47.34 -2.76
C PRO A 297 14.78 47.36 -2.54
N PRO A 298 14.23 48.42 -1.92
CA PRO A 298 12.82 48.48 -1.58
C PRO A 298 11.92 48.68 -2.81
N THR A 299 10.77 48.00 -2.80
CA THR A 299 9.68 48.09 -3.80
C THR A 299 9.00 49.46 -3.79
N PRO A 300 8.69 50.08 -4.94
CA PRO A 300 7.97 51.36 -4.99
C PRO A 300 6.46 51.21 -4.66
N GLU A 301 5.93 52.17 -3.90
CA GLU A 301 4.51 52.28 -3.52
C GLU A 301 3.58 52.54 -4.72
N PRO A 302 2.32 52.06 -4.70
CA PRO A 302 1.36 52.29 -5.78
C PRO A 302 0.67 53.66 -5.66
N GLU A 303 0.69 54.44 -6.75
CA GLU A 303 -0.06 55.70 -6.87
C GLU A 303 -1.58 55.46 -6.86
N THR A 304 -2.30 56.29 -6.09
CA THR A 304 -3.75 56.22 -5.89
C THR A 304 -4.51 56.90 -7.04
N GLN A 305 -5.36 56.15 -7.77
CA GLN A 305 -6.28 56.73 -8.77
C GLN A 305 -7.54 57.34 -8.11
N PRO A 306 -8.07 58.48 -8.61
CA PRO A 306 -9.30 59.07 -8.09
C PRO A 306 -10.56 58.41 -8.68
N ALA A 307 -11.60 58.29 -7.84
CA ALA A 307 -12.90 57.68 -8.16
C ALA A 307 -13.77 58.53 -9.12
N PRO A 308 -14.69 57.93 -9.91
CA PRO A 308 -15.57 58.66 -10.80
C PRO A 308 -16.82 59.21 -10.08
N VAL A 309 -17.25 60.40 -10.53
CA VAL A 309 -18.39 61.17 -10.05
C VAL A 309 -19.69 60.69 -10.72
N SER A 310 -20.69 60.29 -9.94
CA SER A 310 -22.02 59.91 -10.46
C SER A 310 -22.88 61.15 -10.75
N ALA A 311 -23.27 61.34 -12.01
CA ALA A 311 -24.25 62.34 -12.43
C ALA A 311 -25.69 61.86 -12.15
N ARG A 312 -26.47 62.74 -11.51
CA ARG A 312 -27.90 62.57 -11.21
C ARG A 312 -28.75 62.87 -12.46
N TYR A 313 -29.72 62.02 -12.76
CA TYR A 313 -30.89 62.34 -13.61
C TYR A 313 -32.12 62.58 -12.72
N PRO A 314 -33.01 63.53 -13.06
CA PRO A 314 -34.25 63.76 -12.31
C PRO A 314 -35.41 62.89 -12.80
N ASP A 315 -36.15 62.34 -11.83
CA ASP A 315 -37.45 61.66 -11.93
C ASP A 315 -38.58 62.58 -12.41
N ASP A 316 -39.48 62.06 -13.24
CA ASP A 316 -40.83 62.59 -13.40
C ASP A 316 -41.83 61.47 -13.80
N HIS A 317 -42.55 60.90 -12.82
CA HIS A 317 -43.77 60.11 -13.07
C HIS A 317 -44.73 60.18 -11.86
N PRO A 318 -46.01 60.59 -12.03
CA PRO A 318 -46.98 60.64 -10.95
C PRO A 318 -47.76 59.32 -10.74
N THR A 319 -47.68 58.83 -9.50
CA THR A 319 -48.65 58.10 -8.65
C THR A 319 -49.88 57.39 -9.23
N HIS A 320 -49.97 56.08 -8.95
CA HIS A 320 -51.23 55.35 -8.72
C HIS A 320 -51.16 54.60 -7.37
N PRO A 321 -52.25 54.54 -6.57
CA PRO A 321 -52.21 54.00 -5.20
C PRO A 321 -52.33 52.47 -5.12
N ALA A 322 -51.75 51.95 -4.04
CA ALA A 322 -51.52 50.55 -3.71
C ALA A 322 -52.78 49.74 -3.33
N ALA A 323 -52.71 48.43 -3.57
CA ALA A 323 -53.51 47.40 -2.89
C ALA A 323 -52.56 46.45 -2.12
N PRO A 324 -52.86 46.06 -0.87
CA PRO A 324 -51.93 45.28 -0.04
C PRO A 324 -52.02 43.78 -0.33
N SER A 325 -50.88 43.13 -0.59
CA SER A 325 -50.75 41.67 -0.56
C SER A 325 -50.24 41.20 0.82
N PRO A 326 -50.84 40.14 1.42
CA PRO A 326 -50.53 39.70 2.77
C PRO A 326 -49.58 38.50 2.78
N PHE A 327 -48.26 38.70 2.73
CA PHE A 327 -47.29 37.65 3.07
C PHE A 327 -46.04 38.26 3.73
N PRO A 328 -45.53 37.69 4.84
CA PRO A 328 -44.31 38.16 5.47
C PRO A 328 -43.08 37.81 4.62
N ALA A 329 -42.15 38.76 4.50
CA ALA A 329 -40.87 38.57 3.80
C ALA A 329 -39.93 37.61 4.58
N PRO A 330 -39.15 36.75 3.90
CA PRO A 330 -38.14 35.92 4.54
C PRO A 330 -36.95 36.76 5.03
N PRO A 331 -36.20 36.30 6.06
CA PRO A 331 -35.11 37.07 6.66
C PRO A 331 -33.95 37.28 5.68
N GLN A 332 -33.41 38.50 5.67
CA GLN A 332 -32.23 38.84 4.87
C GLN A 332 -30.95 38.22 5.46
N GLN A 333 -30.15 37.58 4.60
CA GLN A 333 -28.79 37.17 4.94
C GLN A 333 -27.88 38.41 5.08
N PRO A 334 -26.88 38.37 5.99
CA PRO A 334 -25.89 39.44 6.11
C PRO A 334 -24.96 39.48 4.88
N PRO A 335 -24.37 40.64 4.55
CA PRO A 335 -23.54 40.79 3.37
C PRO A 335 -22.22 40.02 3.52
N SER A 336 -21.88 39.20 2.52
CA SER A 336 -20.60 38.53 2.42
C SER A 336 -19.52 39.48 1.88
N THR A 337 -18.48 39.68 2.67
CA THR A 337 -17.20 40.24 2.24
C THR A 337 -16.49 39.27 1.29
N GLN A 338 -16.19 39.72 0.07
CA GLN A 338 -15.26 39.03 -0.84
C GLN A 338 -13.81 39.40 -0.51
N PRO A 339 -12.86 38.51 -0.83
CA PRO A 339 -11.80 38.97 -1.72
C PRO A 339 -11.56 38.05 -2.92
N ALA A 340 -10.99 38.70 -3.93
CA ALA A 340 -10.63 38.23 -5.25
C ALA A 340 -9.56 37.13 -5.24
N TYR A 341 -9.69 36.14 -6.14
CA TYR A 341 -8.69 35.74 -7.13
C TYR A 341 -9.29 34.67 -8.05
N GLY A 342 -8.99 34.76 -9.35
CA GLY A 342 -9.70 34.05 -10.42
C GLY A 342 -9.41 32.57 -10.54
N TYR A 343 -10.50 31.80 -10.65
CA TYR A 343 -10.57 30.49 -11.33
C TYR A 343 -11.89 30.46 -12.11
N PRO A 344 -11.92 30.01 -13.38
CA PRO A 344 -13.20 29.78 -14.07
C PRO A 344 -13.93 28.61 -13.41
N GLN A 345 -15.13 28.88 -12.90
CA GLN A 345 -16.05 27.85 -12.42
C GLN A 345 -16.60 27.07 -13.62
N PRO A 346 -16.59 25.72 -13.62
CA PRO A 346 -17.35 24.97 -14.61
C PRO A 346 -18.84 25.22 -14.36
N THR A 347 -19.54 25.68 -15.39
CA THR A 347 -20.99 25.87 -15.36
C THR A 347 -21.66 24.50 -15.24
N TYR A 348 -22.08 24.13 -14.03
CA TYR A 348 -22.99 23.00 -13.83
C TYR A 348 -24.37 23.40 -14.36
N GLY A 349 -24.56 23.22 -15.66
CA GLY A 349 -25.88 23.25 -16.27
C GLY A 349 -26.56 21.90 -16.03
N TYR A 350 -27.50 21.84 -15.10
CA TYR A 350 -28.53 20.80 -15.18
C TYR A 350 -29.32 21.02 -16.47
N PRO A 351 -29.44 20.03 -17.39
CA PRO A 351 -30.37 20.16 -18.48
C PRO A 351 -31.79 20.26 -17.90
N GLN A 352 -32.46 21.38 -18.18
CA GLN A 352 -33.88 21.53 -17.93
C GLN A 352 -34.61 20.38 -18.64
N PRO A 353 -35.46 19.61 -17.95
CA PRO A 353 -36.26 18.59 -18.62
C PRO A 353 -37.18 19.28 -19.65
N ASP A 354 -37.21 18.73 -20.86
CA ASP A 354 -38.07 19.20 -21.94
C ASP A 354 -39.54 19.22 -21.46
N PRO A 355 -40.24 20.37 -21.53
CA PRO A 355 -41.66 20.45 -21.13
C PRO A 355 -42.58 19.57 -21.99
N SER A 356 -42.05 19.02 -23.09
CA SER A 356 -42.73 18.12 -24.02
C SER A 356 -42.48 16.63 -23.71
N PHE A 357 -41.63 16.31 -22.73
CA PHE A 357 -41.32 14.91 -22.40
C PHE A 357 -42.52 14.23 -21.74
N THR A 358 -43.18 13.37 -22.51
CA THR A 358 -44.27 12.52 -22.03
C THR A 358 -43.71 11.12 -21.78
N LEU A 359 -43.82 10.62 -20.54
CA LEU A 359 -43.46 9.24 -20.22
C LEU A 359 -44.26 8.27 -21.12
N PRO A 360 -43.63 7.22 -21.68
CA PRO A 360 -44.38 6.17 -22.37
C PRO A 360 -45.36 5.50 -21.40
N PRO A 361 -46.53 5.03 -21.88
CA PRO A 361 -47.51 4.36 -21.03
C PRO A 361 -46.86 3.15 -20.36
N GLN A 362 -46.90 3.10 -19.03
CA GLN A 362 -46.41 1.96 -18.27
C GLN A 362 -47.11 0.70 -18.76
N GLY A 363 -46.31 -0.30 -19.15
CA GLY A 363 -46.79 -1.63 -19.52
C GLY A 363 -47.55 -2.29 -18.35
N PRO A 364 -48.35 -3.34 -18.63
CA PRO A 364 -49.30 -3.88 -17.68
C PRO A 364 -48.61 -4.36 -16.40
N GLN A 365 -49.11 -3.84 -15.28
CA GLN A 365 -48.70 -4.24 -13.93
C GLN A 365 -48.91 -5.76 -13.77
N PHE A 366 -47.87 -6.43 -13.27
CA PHE A 366 -47.94 -7.81 -12.82
C PHE A 366 -49.05 -7.96 -11.78
N MET A 367 -50.15 -8.62 -12.16
CA MET A 367 -51.12 -9.14 -11.20
C MET A 367 -50.55 -10.43 -10.58
N PRO A 368 -50.54 -10.56 -9.25
CA PRO A 368 -50.18 -11.81 -8.61
C PRO A 368 -51.34 -12.80 -8.75
N ARG A 369 -51.03 -14.06 -9.08
CA ARG A 369 -51.90 -15.21 -8.88
C ARG A 369 -51.17 -16.27 -8.10
#